data_AF-A0A930R6E4-F1
#
_entry.id   AF-A0A930R6E4-F1
#
_cell.length_a   1.000
_cell.length_b   1.000
_cell.length_c   1.000
_cell.angle_alpha   90.00
_cell.angle_beta   90.00
_cell.angle_gamma   90.00
#
_symmetry.space_group_name_H-M   'P 1'
#
loop_
_entity.id
_entity.type
_entity.pdbx_description
1 polymer ?
#
loop_
_entity_poly.entity_id
_entity_poly.type
_entity_poly.pdbx_seq_one_letter_code
_entity_poly.pdbx_strand_id
1 'polypeptide(L)'
;MKSRRDTLFNPSLETKKKFISWFISNHSLKRRESLWILNYLLNHELLLKQIHFVEHVEATPKGILFSTIKPAQESFLFYKEGTKFDNPEVAFHDMRLHWKEDCYVELDFPNAYKSMVSFAVLEKNPYYISEVEEMEVVEDELDSIQKEVLISQLKSEINDALESMDSQRFMELTNRLKELEDE
;
A
#
# COMPACT_ATOMS: atom_id res chain seq x y z
N MET A 1 -13.36 1.12 -21.80
CA MET A 1 -12.95 0.21 -20.72
C MET A 1 -11.51 0.55 -20.39
N LYS A 2 -11.24 1.21 -19.26
CA LYS A 2 -9.85 1.40 -18.80
C LYS A 2 -9.32 0.02 -18.40
N SER A 3 -8.13 -0.33 -18.85
CA SER A 3 -7.51 -1.61 -18.53
C SER A 3 -7.31 -1.69 -17.02
N ARG A 4 -7.55 -2.85 -16.39
CA ARG A 4 -7.29 -3.06 -14.95
C ARG A 4 -5.81 -2.81 -14.57
N ARG A 5 -4.91 -2.74 -15.55
CA ARG A 5 -3.52 -2.31 -15.41
C ARG A 5 -3.37 -0.85 -14.97
N ASP A 6 -4.24 0.05 -15.44
CA ASP A 6 -4.22 1.48 -15.05
C ASP A 6 -4.69 1.69 -13.59
N THR A 7 -5.43 0.74 -13.03
CA THR A 7 -5.96 0.82 -11.65
C THR A 7 -4.98 0.30 -10.59
N LEU A 8 -3.97 -0.49 -10.96
CA LEU A 8 -2.92 -0.94 -10.04
C LEU A 8 -1.97 0.21 -9.69
N PHE A 9 -1.64 1.07 -10.66
CA PHE A 9 -0.74 2.20 -10.45
C PHE A 9 -1.43 3.51 -10.06
N ASN A 10 -2.75 3.49 -9.83
CA ASN A 10 -3.48 4.70 -9.41
C ASN A 10 -4.62 4.34 -8.44
N PRO A 11 -4.29 4.05 -7.16
CA PRO A 11 -5.23 3.59 -6.18
C PRO A 11 -6.30 4.64 -5.89
N SER A 12 -7.54 4.19 -5.70
CA SER A 12 -8.61 5.09 -5.26
C SER A 12 -8.34 5.62 -3.84
N LEU A 13 -8.90 6.78 -3.51
CA LEU A 13 -8.79 7.33 -2.16
C LEU A 13 -9.36 6.39 -1.09
N GLU A 14 -10.47 5.71 -1.39
CA GLU A 14 -11.07 4.72 -0.50
C GLU A 14 -10.14 3.53 -0.28
N THR A 15 -9.46 3.07 -1.33
CA THR A 15 -8.44 2.02 -1.26
C THR A 15 -7.30 2.42 -0.32
N LYS A 16 -6.75 3.62 -0.50
CA LYS A 16 -5.68 4.16 0.37
C LYS A 16 -6.15 4.26 1.83
N LYS A 17 -7.37 4.73 2.08
CA LYS A 17 -7.96 4.81 3.43
C LYS A 17 -8.16 3.44 4.10
N LYS A 18 -8.67 2.46 3.35
CA LYS A 18 -8.85 1.08 3.84
C LYS A 18 -7.51 0.47 4.22
N PHE A 19 -6.50 0.64 3.36
CA PHE A 19 -5.16 0.15 3.61
C PHE A 19 -4.51 0.80 4.85
N ILE A 20 -4.54 2.14 4.97
CA ILE A 20 -3.97 2.82 6.14
C ILE A 20 -4.68 2.37 7.43
N SER A 21 -6.02 2.29 7.41
CA SER A 21 -6.80 1.81 8.57
C SER A 21 -6.41 0.39 8.96
N TRP A 22 -6.34 -0.51 7.98
CA TRP A 22 -5.88 -1.88 8.19
C TRP A 22 -4.45 -1.92 8.75
N PHE A 23 -3.53 -1.15 8.20
CA PHE A 23 -2.14 -1.11 8.66
C PHE A 23 -2.05 -0.66 10.12
N ILE A 24 -2.73 0.42 10.50
CA ILE A 24 -2.74 0.94 11.88
C ILE A 24 -3.33 -0.09 12.86
N SER A 25 -4.34 -0.87 12.44
CA SER A 25 -4.95 -1.89 13.30
C SER A 25 -4.12 -3.18 13.43
N ASN A 26 -3.32 -3.53 12.41
CA ASN A 26 -2.59 -4.79 12.37
C ASN A 26 -1.10 -4.67 12.74
N HIS A 27 -0.55 -3.45 12.72
CA HIS A 27 0.87 -3.21 12.95
C HIS A 27 1.10 -2.10 13.98
N SER A 28 2.09 -2.31 14.85
CA SER A 28 2.53 -1.33 15.84
C SER A 28 3.81 -0.64 15.39
N LEU A 29 3.74 0.66 15.11
CA LEU A 29 4.92 1.48 14.87
C LEU A 29 5.68 1.74 16.17
N LYS A 30 7.01 1.74 16.11
CA LYS A 30 7.88 1.95 17.28
C LYS A 30 7.88 3.40 17.78
N ARG A 31 7.53 4.36 16.91
CA ARG A 31 7.38 5.78 17.24
C ARG A 31 5.91 6.19 17.16
N ARG A 32 5.41 6.81 18.22
CA ARG A 32 4.00 7.19 18.33
C ARG A 32 3.67 8.35 17.38
N GLU A 33 4.61 9.24 17.15
CA GLU A 33 4.48 10.40 16.26
C GLU A 33 4.27 9.95 14.80
N SER A 34 4.86 8.81 14.41
CA SER A 34 4.64 8.21 13.09
C SER A 34 3.18 7.77 12.89
N LEU A 35 2.50 7.31 13.94
CA LEU A 35 1.06 7.02 13.88
C LEU A 35 0.22 8.29 13.67
N TRP A 36 0.68 9.46 14.15
CA TRP A 36 -0.05 10.71 13.93
C TRP A 36 -0.03 11.10 12.46
N ILE A 37 1.07 10.85 11.74
CA ILE A 37 1.15 11.10 10.31
C ILE A 37 0.08 10.25 9.59
N LEU A 38 0.05 8.94 9.83
CA LEU A 38 -0.91 8.05 9.17
C LEU A 38 -2.37 8.37 9.54
N ASN A 39 -2.66 8.66 10.81
CA ASN A 39 -4.00 9.09 11.23
C ASN A 39 -4.39 10.44 10.61
N TYR A 40 -3.44 11.34 10.41
CA TYR A 40 -3.69 12.62 9.76
C TYR A 40 -4.07 12.41 8.29
N LEU A 41 -3.38 11.51 7.58
CA LEU A 41 -3.72 11.15 6.20
C LEU A 41 -5.17 10.67 6.05
N LEU A 42 -5.66 9.84 6.99
CA LEU A 42 -7.04 9.32 6.98
C LEU A 42 -8.09 10.44 7.01
N ASN A 43 -7.79 11.54 7.69
CA ASN A 43 -8.70 12.67 7.87
C ASN A 43 -8.54 13.77 6.81
N HIS A 44 -7.49 13.73 5.98
CA HIS A 44 -7.15 14.77 5.01
C HIS A 44 -7.08 14.21 3.60
N GLU A 45 -8.23 14.14 2.94
CA GLU A 45 -8.37 13.53 1.60
C GLU A 45 -7.51 14.18 0.52
N LEU A 46 -7.40 15.52 0.54
CA LEU A 46 -6.59 16.26 -0.44
C LEU A 46 -5.10 15.91 -0.33
N LEU A 47 -4.62 15.71 0.89
CA LEU A 47 -3.24 15.31 1.14
C LEU A 47 -3.04 13.85 0.72
N LEU A 48 -3.95 12.96 1.10
CA LEU A 48 -3.88 11.54 0.76
C LEU A 48 -3.90 11.30 -0.76
N LYS A 49 -4.49 12.20 -1.55
CA LYS A 49 -4.41 12.16 -3.02
C LYS A 49 -2.98 12.38 -3.56
N GLN A 50 -2.10 13.01 -2.81
CA GLN A 50 -0.70 13.25 -3.19
C GLN A 50 0.25 12.25 -2.52
N ILE A 51 -0.28 11.29 -1.77
CA ILE A 51 0.52 10.22 -1.15
C ILE A 51 0.57 9.05 -2.11
N HIS A 52 1.78 8.61 -2.47
CA HIS A 52 2.00 7.45 -3.32
C HIS A 52 2.67 6.33 -2.53
N PHE A 53 2.05 5.16 -2.43
CA PHE A 53 2.66 4.04 -1.73
C PHE A 53 3.60 3.29 -2.67
N VAL A 54 4.90 3.31 -2.40
CA VAL A 54 5.93 2.78 -3.30
C VAL A 54 7.02 2.05 -2.52
N GLU A 55 7.88 1.34 -3.23
CA GLU A 55 9.15 0.83 -2.71
C GLU A 55 10.30 1.77 -3.06
N HIS A 56 11.38 1.72 -2.28
CA HIS A 56 12.61 2.50 -2.48
C HIS A 56 12.40 4.02 -2.38
N VAL A 57 11.78 4.48 -1.30
CA VAL A 57 11.50 5.93 -1.10
C VAL A 57 12.76 6.78 -0.99
N GLU A 58 13.92 6.21 -0.68
CA GLU A 58 15.21 6.91 -0.65
C GLU A 58 15.62 7.50 -2.00
N ALA A 59 15.11 6.95 -3.11
CA ALA A 59 15.37 7.46 -4.46
C ALA A 59 14.48 8.66 -4.81
N THR A 60 13.44 8.93 -4.03
CA THR A 60 12.42 9.94 -4.35
C THR A 60 12.82 11.33 -3.83
N PRO A 61 12.34 12.42 -4.48
CA PRO A 61 12.60 13.78 -4.01
C PRO A 61 11.94 14.07 -2.65
N LYS A 62 10.84 13.36 -2.33
CA LYS A 62 10.08 13.50 -1.09
C LYS A 62 9.51 12.14 -0.66
N GLY A 63 10.26 11.45 0.21
CA GLY A 63 9.98 10.08 0.61
C GLY A 63 9.84 9.92 2.11
N ILE A 64 8.93 9.07 2.59
CA ILE A 64 8.80 8.72 4.00
C ILE A 64 8.84 7.20 4.13
N LEU A 65 9.76 6.70 4.95
CA LEU A 65 9.80 5.30 5.36
C LEU A 65 9.20 5.16 6.76
N PHE A 66 8.27 4.22 6.90
CA PHE A 66 7.76 3.74 8.18
C PHE A 66 8.14 2.27 8.34
N SER A 67 8.95 1.93 9.35
CA SER A 67 9.32 0.54 9.60
C SER A 67 8.82 0.04 10.95
N THR A 68 8.25 -1.16 10.94
CA THR A 68 7.85 -1.93 12.13
C THR A 68 8.94 -2.90 12.57
N ILE A 69 9.85 -3.26 11.67
CA ILE A 69 10.89 -4.27 11.88
C ILE A 69 12.16 -3.61 12.43
N LYS A 70 12.61 -2.51 11.82
CA LYS A 70 13.84 -1.78 12.18
C LYS A 70 13.81 -1.23 13.60
N PRO A 71 14.96 -1.05 14.27
CA PRO A 71 15.02 -0.44 15.61
C PRO A 71 14.40 0.96 15.61
N ALA A 72 13.96 1.45 16.78
CA ALA A 72 13.23 2.72 16.89
C ALA A 72 14.00 3.94 16.32
N GLN A 73 15.34 3.89 16.30
CA GLN A 73 16.14 4.97 15.71
C GLN A 73 15.99 5.06 14.18
N GLU A 74 15.73 3.94 13.52
CA GLU A 74 15.61 3.82 12.06
C GLU A 74 14.21 3.42 11.61
N SER A 75 13.24 3.39 12.55
CA SER A 75 11.86 3.02 12.28
C SER A 75 11.07 4.10 11.54
N PHE A 76 11.64 5.29 11.40
CA PHE A 76 11.08 6.39 10.63
C PHE A 76 12.19 7.16 9.95
N LEU A 77 12.08 7.36 8.64
CA LEU A 77 12.98 8.21 7.88
C LEU A 77 12.16 9.11 6.94
N PHE A 78 12.60 10.35 6.79
CA PHE A 78 12.05 11.31 5.85
C PHE A 78 13.17 11.81 4.94
N TYR A 79 12.95 11.68 3.64
CA TYR A 79 13.84 12.11 2.57
C TYR A 79 13.24 13.34 1.92
N LYS A 80 14.00 14.42 1.84
CA LYS A 80 13.62 15.64 1.12
C LYS A 80 14.82 16.20 0.39
N GLU A 81 14.75 16.23 -0.94
CA GLU A 81 15.77 16.81 -1.82
C GLU A 81 17.20 16.32 -1.49
N GLY A 82 17.34 15.00 -1.27
CA GLY A 82 18.62 14.37 -0.90
C GLY A 82 19.02 14.52 0.57
N THR A 83 18.26 15.27 1.37
CA THR A 83 18.47 15.37 2.82
C THR A 83 17.64 14.32 3.56
N LYS A 84 18.27 13.63 4.51
CA LYS A 84 17.64 12.61 5.36
C LYS A 84 17.37 13.17 6.76
N PHE A 85 16.15 12.99 7.23
CA PHE A 85 15.68 13.32 8.56
C PHE A 85 15.14 12.06 9.24
N ASP A 86 15.34 11.95 10.54
CA ASP A 86 14.83 10.83 11.35
C ASP A 86 13.72 11.26 12.33
N ASN A 87 13.31 12.54 12.27
CA ASN A 87 12.27 13.10 13.13
C ASN A 87 10.90 13.15 12.42
N PRO A 88 9.89 12.40 12.90
CA PRO A 88 8.53 12.45 12.37
C PRO A 88 7.88 13.84 12.39
N GLU A 89 8.20 14.69 13.36
CA GLU A 89 7.60 16.03 13.47
C GLU A 89 8.01 16.95 12.31
N VAL A 90 9.27 16.83 11.86
CA VAL A 90 9.78 17.60 10.70
C VAL A 90 9.02 17.21 9.44
N ALA A 91 8.88 15.91 9.20
CA ALA A 91 8.10 15.40 8.08
C ALA A 91 6.63 15.83 8.17
N PHE A 92 6.04 15.76 9.37
CA PHE A 92 4.65 16.15 9.59
C PHE A 92 4.41 17.64 9.34
N HIS A 93 5.32 18.50 9.80
CA HIS A 93 5.25 19.94 9.54
C HIS A 93 5.38 20.25 8.05
N ASP A 94 6.34 19.62 7.39
CA ASP A 94 6.56 19.79 5.95
C ASP A 94 5.34 19.38 5.13
N MET A 95 4.79 18.20 5.41
CA MET A 95 3.63 17.64 4.72
C MET A 95 2.40 18.54 4.86
N ARG A 96 2.23 19.22 6.01
CA ARG A 96 1.14 20.18 6.22
C ARG A 96 1.30 21.48 5.44
N LEU A 97 2.53 21.98 5.32
CA LEU A 97 2.82 23.20 4.56
C LEU A 97 2.74 22.97 3.06
N HIS A 98 3.27 21.83 2.60
CA HIS A 98 3.44 21.50 1.18
C HIS A 98 2.47 20.39 0.74
N TRP A 99 1.19 20.54 1.10
CA TRP A 99 0.17 19.50 0.89
C TRP A 99 -0.17 19.18 -0.58
N LYS A 100 0.27 20.04 -1.51
CA LYS A 100 0.08 19.89 -2.97
C LYS A 100 1.24 19.17 -3.66
N GLU A 101 2.29 18.83 -2.93
CA GLU A 101 3.44 18.11 -3.48
C GLU A 101 3.22 16.61 -3.30
N ASP A 102 3.63 15.85 -4.31
CA ASP A 102 3.67 14.40 -4.23
C ASP A 102 4.64 13.96 -3.13
N CYS A 103 4.20 13.00 -2.33
CA CYS A 103 4.96 12.43 -1.24
C CYS A 103 4.88 10.91 -1.33
N TYR A 104 6.03 10.27 -1.41
CA TYR A 104 6.16 8.84 -1.57
C TYR A 104 6.28 8.19 -0.19
N VAL A 105 5.57 7.10 0.05
CA VAL A 105 5.50 6.42 1.34
C VAL A 105 5.82 4.96 1.17
N GLU A 106 6.80 4.49 1.94
CA GLU A 106 7.17 3.09 2.05
C GLU A 106 6.84 2.60 3.45
N LEU A 107 6.24 1.41 3.51
CA LEU A 107 5.89 0.74 4.75
C LEU A 107 6.66 -0.57 4.82
N ASP A 108 7.59 -0.65 5.76
CA ASP A 108 8.46 -1.80 6.00
C ASP A 108 7.90 -2.63 7.16
N PHE A 109 7.21 -3.71 6.81
CA PHE A 109 6.58 -4.65 7.73
C PHE A 109 6.54 -6.06 7.15
N PRO A 110 6.32 -7.10 7.97
CA PRO A 110 6.29 -8.47 7.47
C PRO A 110 5.22 -8.64 6.37
N ASN A 111 5.63 -9.16 5.22
CA ASN A 111 4.80 -9.33 4.02
C ASN A 111 4.27 -8.02 3.40
N ALA A 112 4.97 -6.90 3.59
CA ALA A 112 4.55 -5.58 3.10
C ALA A 112 4.15 -5.57 1.62
N TYR A 113 5.01 -6.11 0.76
CA TYR A 113 4.75 -6.19 -0.68
C TYR A 113 3.43 -6.90 -0.98
N LYS A 114 3.28 -8.15 -0.50
CA LYS A 114 2.06 -8.96 -0.71
C LYS A 114 0.83 -8.23 -0.20
N SER A 115 0.89 -7.61 0.97
CA SER A 115 -0.22 -6.83 1.52
C SER A 115 -0.53 -5.58 0.68
N MET A 116 0.45 -4.81 0.23
CA MET A 116 0.21 -3.62 -0.57
C MET A 116 -0.38 -3.96 -1.95
N VAL A 117 0.10 -5.02 -2.59
CA VAL A 117 -0.52 -5.58 -3.81
C VAL A 117 -1.92 -6.08 -3.49
N SER A 118 -2.13 -6.70 -2.32
CA SER A 118 -3.45 -7.20 -1.91
C SER A 118 -4.51 -6.12 -1.85
N PHE A 119 -4.14 -4.98 -1.27
CA PHE A 119 -5.01 -3.83 -1.19
C PHE A 119 -5.08 -3.05 -2.50
N ALA A 120 -4.32 -3.42 -3.54
CA ALA A 120 -4.16 -2.64 -4.77
C ALA A 120 -3.76 -1.18 -4.47
N VAL A 121 -2.81 -1.01 -3.54
CA VAL A 121 -2.31 0.30 -3.11
C VAL A 121 -0.88 0.58 -3.57
N LEU A 122 -0.13 -0.46 -3.98
CA LEU A 122 1.25 -0.33 -4.45
C LEU A 122 1.32 0.39 -5.80
N GLU A 123 2.10 1.47 -5.87
CA GLU A 123 2.32 2.31 -7.05
C GLU A 123 3.76 2.15 -7.56
N LYS A 124 3.98 2.39 -8.85
CA LYS A 124 5.33 2.35 -9.45
C LYS A 124 6.12 3.57 -9.00
N ASN A 125 7.31 3.35 -8.45
CA ASN A 125 8.22 4.44 -8.14
C ASN A 125 8.85 5.00 -9.44
N PRO A 126 8.61 6.27 -9.82
CA PRO A 126 9.17 6.85 -11.04
C PRO A 126 10.66 7.24 -10.90
N TYR A 127 11.19 7.24 -9.68
CA TYR A 127 12.57 7.63 -9.39
C TYR A 127 13.50 6.44 -9.13
N TYR A 128 12.95 5.23 -9.05
CA TYR A 128 13.72 4.01 -8.88
C TYR A 128 13.61 3.14 -10.14
N ILE A 129 14.73 2.96 -10.81
CA ILE A 129 14.87 2.03 -11.93
C ILE A 129 15.62 0.81 -11.38
N SER A 130 14.91 -0.30 -11.20
CA SER A 130 15.57 -1.56 -10.89
C SER A 130 16.40 -1.97 -12.10
N GLU A 131 17.69 -2.27 -11.92
CA GLU A 131 18.56 -2.80 -12.99
C GLU A 131 18.05 -4.16 -13.54
N VAL A 132 17.06 -4.76 -12.87
CA VAL A 132 16.33 -5.96 -13.30
C VAL A 132 15.12 -5.55 -14.16
N GLU A 133 15.33 -4.73 -15.18
CA GLU A 133 14.35 -4.52 -16.26
C GLU A 133 14.51 -5.60 -17.34
N GLU A 134 14.28 -6.87 -16.97
CA GLU A 134 13.66 -7.83 -17.87
C GLU A 134 12.18 -7.88 -17.46
N MET A 135 11.36 -7.11 -18.17
CA MET A 135 9.93 -6.88 -17.88
C MET A 135 9.10 -8.17 -17.74
N GLU A 136 9.59 -9.32 -18.20
CA GLU A 136 8.84 -10.59 -18.14
C GLU A 136 8.83 -11.23 -16.74
N VAL A 137 9.91 -11.15 -15.95
CA VAL A 137 10.00 -11.90 -14.67
C VAL A 137 9.19 -11.24 -13.56
N VAL A 138 9.16 -9.90 -13.54
CA VAL A 138 8.39 -9.14 -12.55
C VAL A 138 6.89 -9.18 -12.86
N GLU A 139 6.51 -9.27 -14.14
CA GLU A 139 5.11 -9.39 -14.56
C GLU A 139 4.50 -10.73 -14.10
N ASP A 140 5.20 -11.85 -14.25
CA ASP A 140 4.72 -13.16 -13.80
C ASP A 140 4.64 -13.27 -12.26
N GLU A 141 5.62 -12.73 -11.52
CA GLU A 141 5.55 -12.67 -10.06
C GLU A 141 4.43 -11.74 -9.57
N LEU A 142 4.22 -10.60 -10.23
CA LEU A 142 3.11 -9.70 -9.91
C LEU A 142 1.76 -10.34 -10.20
N ASP A 143 1.60 -11.02 -11.34
CA ASP A 143 0.33 -11.65 -11.71
C ASP A 143 0.02 -12.87 -10.82
N SER A 144 1.04 -13.66 -10.45
CA SER A 144 0.86 -14.75 -9.49
C SER A 144 0.49 -14.24 -8.10
N ILE A 145 1.13 -13.18 -7.61
CA ILE A 145 0.78 -12.56 -6.33
C ILE A 145 -0.62 -11.95 -6.39
N GLN A 146 -0.97 -11.23 -7.46
CA GLN A 146 -2.33 -10.69 -7.66
C GLN A 146 -3.38 -11.81 -7.65
N LYS A 147 -3.10 -12.93 -8.31
CA LYS A 147 -3.99 -14.09 -8.34
C LYS A 147 -4.17 -14.68 -6.95
N GLU A 148 -3.09 -14.89 -6.21
CA GLU A 148 -3.14 -15.36 -4.82
C GLU A 148 -3.96 -14.44 -3.92
N VAL A 149 -3.81 -13.13 -4.10
CA VAL A 149 -4.59 -12.11 -3.39
C VAL A 149 -6.07 -12.23 -3.68
N LEU A 150 -6.43 -12.28 -4.97
CA LEU A 150 -7.83 -12.34 -5.39
C LEU A 150 -8.50 -13.59 -4.83
N ILE A 151 -7.77 -14.71 -4.86
CA ILE A 151 -8.17 -15.98 -4.25
C ILE A 151 -8.38 -15.81 -2.74
N SER A 152 -7.47 -15.14 -2.03
CA SER A 152 -7.59 -14.91 -0.59
C SER A 152 -8.78 -14.02 -0.23
N GLN A 153 -9.04 -12.97 -1.01
CA GLN A 153 -10.20 -12.08 -0.82
C GLN A 153 -11.51 -12.82 -1.08
N LEU A 154 -11.61 -13.56 -2.18
CA LEU A 154 -12.76 -14.39 -2.49
C LEU A 154 -13.03 -15.41 -1.38
N LYS A 155 -11.98 -16.06 -0.84
CA LYS A 155 -12.11 -16.98 0.30
C LYS A 155 -12.66 -16.28 1.54
N SER A 156 -12.24 -15.04 1.82
CA SER A 156 -12.79 -14.24 2.92
C SER A 156 -14.27 -13.89 2.70
N GLU A 157 -14.64 -13.42 1.51
CA GLU A 157 -16.03 -13.08 1.20
C GLU A 157 -16.95 -14.30 1.16
N ILE A 158 -16.44 -15.47 0.77
CA ILE A 158 -17.15 -16.75 0.84
C ILE A 158 -17.44 -17.11 2.31
N ASN A 159 -16.46 -16.93 3.21
CA ASN A 159 -16.67 -17.14 4.64
C ASN A 159 -17.74 -16.18 5.19
N ASP A 160 -17.69 -14.90 4.83
CA ASP A 160 -18.72 -13.93 5.22
C ASP A 160 -20.11 -14.33 4.70
N ALA A 161 -20.21 -14.79 3.45
CA ALA A 161 -21.46 -15.25 2.85
C ALA A 161 -22.02 -16.50 3.55
N LEU A 162 -21.14 -17.41 4.00
CA LEU A 162 -21.51 -18.57 4.81
C LEU A 162 -22.04 -18.15 6.19
N GLU A 163 -21.38 -17.21 6.86
CA GLU A 163 -21.83 -16.67 8.14
C GLU A 163 -23.19 -15.95 8.02
N SER A 164 -23.43 -15.24 6.93
CA SER A 164 -24.72 -14.59 6.65
C SER A 164 -25.78 -15.52 6.05
N MET A 165 -25.47 -16.80 5.85
CA MET A 165 -26.31 -17.81 5.18
C MET A 165 -26.81 -17.39 3.78
N ASP A 166 -26.05 -16.54 3.08
CA ASP A 166 -26.41 -16.03 1.76
C ASP A 166 -25.95 -17.02 0.67
N SER A 167 -26.85 -17.96 0.36
CA SER A 167 -26.57 -19.03 -0.61
C SER A 167 -26.36 -18.52 -2.04
N GLN A 168 -26.98 -17.38 -2.40
CA GLN A 168 -26.84 -16.83 -3.75
C GLN A 168 -25.45 -16.21 -3.91
N ARG A 169 -25.04 -15.37 -2.95
CA ARG A 169 -23.71 -14.77 -2.93
C ARG A 169 -22.60 -15.81 -2.80
N PHE A 170 -22.80 -16.85 -1.99
CA PHE A 170 -21.87 -17.97 -1.88
C PHE A 170 -21.63 -18.67 -3.23
N MET A 171 -22.69 -18.98 -3.97
CA MET A 171 -22.58 -19.64 -5.28
C MET A 171 -21.85 -18.76 -6.31
N GLU A 172 -22.16 -17.46 -6.34
CA GLU A 172 -21.49 -16.51 -7.24
C GLU A 172 -19.98 -16.40 -6.94
N LEU A 173 -19.61 -16.23 -5.67
CA LEU A 173 -18.22 -16.10 -5.26
C LEU A 173 -17.43 -17.41 -5.46
N THR A 174 -18.05 -18.57 -5.20
CA THR A 174 -17.41 -19.88 -5.38
C THR A 174 -17.17 -20.20 -6.85
N ASN A 175 -18.10 -19.85 -7.75
CA ASN A 175 -17.89 -20.03 -9.19
C ASN A 175 -16.75 -19.15 -9.68
N ARG A 176 -16.72 -17.89 -9.25
CA ARG A 176 -15.65 -16.96 -9.61
C ARG A 176 -14.29 -17.41 -9.08
N LEU A 177 -14.24 -18.03 -7.89
CA LEU A 177 -13.01 -18.64 -7.35
C LEU A 177 -12.52 -19.79 -8.24
N LYS A 178 -13.42 -20.69 -8.69
CA LYS A 178 -13.06 -21.79 -9.58
C LYS A 178 -12.51 -21.30 -10.92
N GLU A 179 -13.15 -20.31 -11.54
CA GLU A 179 -12.67 -19.72 -12.79
C GLU A 179 -11.24 -19.15 -12.64
N LEU A 180 -10.92 -18.57 -11.48
CA LEU A 180 -9.59 -18.06 -11.18
C LEU A 180 -8.57 -19.15 -10.82
N GLU A 181 -8.99 -20.30 -10.28
CA GLU A 181 -8.07 -21.42 -9.97
C GLU A 181 -7.80 -22.33 -11.19
N ASP A 182 -8.71 -22.36 -12.18
CA ASP A 182 -8.58 -23.16 -13.42
C ASP A 182 -7.83 -22.42 -14.57
N GLU A 183 -7.65 -21.10 -14.49
CA GLU A 183 -6.73 -20.31 -15.36
C GLU A 183 -5.26 -20.53 -15.00
#